data_AF-A0A7X7ISA1-F1
#
_entry.id   AF-A0A7X7ISA1-F1
#
_cell.length_a   1.000
_cell.length_b   1.000
_cell.length_c   1.000
_cell.angle_alpha   90.00
_cell.angle_beta   90.00
_cell.angle_gamma   90.00
#
_symmetry.space_group_name_H-M   'P 1'
#
loop_
_entity.id
_entity.type
_entity.pdbx_description
1 polymer ?
#
loop_
_entity_poly.entity_id
_entity_poly.type
_entity_poly.pdbx_seq_one_letter_code
_entity_poly.pdbx_strand_id
1 'polypeptide(L)'
;GVTALSYNAYYNNSNSPTREFPSDWNTDVTAEFRQPLFQGAGVQFNRIAGPGAIPGYNNGVIIARIQTDIALADFENSVRVFVRDVEQAYWTLYLAYRELDAVVAGRDAALATWRRVKALQDQGAKGGEADQEAQARGQYWAFVSEMEQRRNNVFAAEAQLRYMMGLAVADGRQIRPSQEPTPAKVSFDWREAMCEAMSRNVDLRRQKWRVKERELELIAAKNYLLPQLDAVGQYRWRGLGDDFWYANRTGQPYDTAMQNLTSGDHQDWRFGLELSLPIGFRKEMAGVRHAQLNLARDRELLREQELEVTHQLASAIRDTELGIQLIRDNYEYSVATKHEVGAVKIAYETGTTTLNVLLEAQRRAAEAEVAYYRALVNYNLSIVDVHFRKGSLLEYNGIWLAEGPWAGKAYFDARRRAQARDAGIYMNYGFTRPKVISRGEYQQQAGPGFTTMPADEGMPMDGTMMFEEINPPLPEGASTTGGSGAYSAGAIGPRLSGAARPRDTIAQKAAALFNAPASGDASFAATPSQPVAAPGVQPVNYDAEPATEPAGVQAAANEAPNAPIPLATPQWKSR
;
A
#
# COMPACT_ATOMS: atom_id res chain seq x y z
N GLY A 1 -34.39 -4.14 -12.66
CA GLY A 1 -35.27 -3.16 -13.30
C GLY A 1 -35.06 -1.82 -12.64
N VAL A 2 -35.36 -0.75 -13.35
CA VAL A 2 -35.36 0.62 -12.84
C VAL A 2 -36.80 1.11 -12.86
N THR A 3 -37.26 1.60 -11.72
CA THR A 3 -38.54 2.32 -11.59
C THR A 3 -38.22 3.79 -11.36
N ALA A 4 -38.80 4.68 -12.15
CA ALA A 4 -38.66 6.11 -11.98
C ALA A 4 -40.05 6.75 -11.86
N LEU A 5 -40.18 7.70 -10.95
CA LEU A 5 -41.34 8.59 -10.87
C LEU A 5 -40.80 10.01 -11.06
N SER A 6 -41.28 10.71 -12.07
CA SER A 6 -40.91 12.10 -12.34
C SER A 6 -42.16 12.97 -12.40
N TYR A 7 -42.00 14.20 -11.93
CA TYR A 7 -42.97 15.26 -12.10
C TYR A 7 -42.25 16.41 -12.79
N ASN A 8 -42.75 16.82 -13.95
CA ASN A 8 -42.22 17.96 -14.67
C ASN A 8 -43.32 19.01 -14.84
N ALA A 9 -42.94 20.28 -14.73
CA ALA A 9 -43.81 21.41 -15.00
C ALA A 9 -43.05 22.37 -15.91
N TYR A 10 -43.55 22.54 -17.13
CA TYR A 10 -42.97 23.39 -18.15
C TYR A 10 -43.90 24.59 -18.38
N TYR A 11 -43.34 25.79 -18.28
CA TYR A 11 -44.00 27.00 -18.72
C TYR A 11 -43.48 27.38 -20.10
N ASN A 12 -44.37 27.61 -21.05
CA ASN A 12 -44.02 28.10 -22.35
C ASN A 12 -44.86 29.34 -22.68
N ASN A 13 -44.19 30.41 -23.10
CA ASN A 13 -44.82 31.64 -23.55
C ASN A 13 -44.37 31.88 -24.98
N SER A 14 -45.32 31.86 -25.92
CA SER A 14 -45.02 31.92 -27.35
C SER A 14 -46.09 32.71 -28.09
N ASN A 15 -45.66 33.69 -28.86
CA ASN A 15 -46.55 34.55 -29.66
C ASN A 15 -46.90 33.91 -31.02
N SER A 16 -46.99 32.58 -31.10
CA SER A 16 -47.33 31.88 -32.33
C SER A 16 -48.84 31.99 -32.59
N PRO A 17 -49.27 32.48 -33.77
CA PRO A 17 -50.70 32.66 -34.09
C PRO A 17 -51.48 31.35 -34.24
N THR A 18 -50.81 30.19 -34.15
CA THR A 18 -51.40 28.85 -34.21
C THR A 18 -51.71 28.25 -32.84
N ARG A 19 -51.40 28.95 -31.74
CA ARG A 19 -51.67 28.49 -30.37
C ARG A 19 -52.99 29.04 -29.86
N GLU A 20 -53.71 28.23 -29.09
CA GLU A 20 -54.97 28.61 -28.45
C GLU A 20 -54.74 29.56 -27.26
N PHE A 21 -53.61 29.41 -26.56
CA PHE A 21 -53.20 30.26 -25.44
C PHE A 21 -51.80 30.88 -25.68
N PRO A 22 -51.58 32.19 -25.39
CA PRO A 22 -50.26 32.84 -25.47
C PRO A 22 -49.24 32.26 -24.47
N SER A 23 -49.73 31.89 -23.28
CA SER A 23 -49.01 31.20 -22.22
C SER A 23 -49.64 29.84 -21.96
N ASP A 24 -48.82 28.81 -21.76
CA ASP A 24 -49.29 27.51 -21.32
C ASP A 24 -48.33 26.88 -20.31
N TRP A 25 -48.91 26.33 -19.25
CA TRP A 25 -48.29 25.40 -18.32
C TRP A 25 -48.61 23.97 -18.76
N ASN A 26 -47.58 23.19 -19.02
CA ASN A 26 -47.66 21.76 -19.26
C ASN A 26 -47.05 21.03 -18.07
N THR A 27 -47.88 20.34 -17.31
CA THR A 27 -47.49 19.53 -16.17
C THR A 27 -47.64 18.06 -16.53
N ASP A 28 -46.65 17.24 -16.21
CA ASP A 28 -46.75 15.80 -16.37
C ASP A 28 -46.21 15.06 -15.15
N VAL A 29 -46.97 14.07 -14.69
CA VAL A 29 -46.52 13.05 -13.74
C VAL A 29 -46.28 11.79 -14.54
N THR A 30 -45.03 11.36 -14.63
CA THR A 30 -44.64 10.17 -15.38
C THR A 30 -44.11 9.11 -14.42
N ALA A 31 -44.73 7.93 -14.42
CA ALA A 31 -44.18 6.70 -13.85
C ALA A 31 -43.60 5.84 -14.97
N GLU A 32 -42.34 5.43 -14.84
CA GLU A 32 -41.65 4.54 -15.78
C GLU A 32 -41.13 3.29 -15.06
N PHE A 33 -41.30 2.14 -15.70
CA PHE A 33 -40.73 0.87 -15.33
C PHE A 33 -39.97 0.30 -16.52
N ARG A 34 -38.66 0.08 -16.36
CA ARG A 34 -37.80 -0.58 -17.35
C ARG A 34 -37.17 -1.84 -16.75
N GLN A 35 -37.37 -2.99 -17.39
CA GLN A 35 -36.77 -4.25 -17.00
C GLN A 35 -35.97 -4.87 -18.14
N PRO A 36 -34.62 -4.94 -18.03
CA PRO A 36 -33.82 -5.69 -18.99
C PRO A 36 -34.03 -7.19 -18.78
N LEU A 37 -34.24 -7.92 -19.88
CA LEU A 37 -34.51 -9.36 -19.91
C LEU A 37 -33.31 -10.20 -20.37
N PHE A 38 -32.44 -9.64 -21.22
CA PHE A 38 -31.26 -10.33 -21.75
C PHE A 38 -29.94 -9.63 -21.36
N GLN A 39 -29.46 -8.69 -22.18
CA GLN A 39 -28.29 -7.89 -21.83
C GLN A 39 -28.57 -7.10 -20.55
N GLY A 40 -27.63 -7.10 -19.61
CA GLY A 40 -27.81 -6.44 -18.32
C GLY A 40 -28.81 -7.11 -17.36
N ALA A 41 -29.39 -8.25 -17.75
CA ALA A 41 -30.29 -9.00 -16.90
C ALA A 41 -29.55 -9.91 -15.91
N GLY A 42 -30.21 -10.19 -14.79
CA GLY A 42 -29.76 -11.16 -13.80
C GLY A 42 -28.97 -10.56 -12.63
N VAL A 43 -28.98 -11.31 -11.54
CA VAL A 43 -28.34 -10.94 -10.26
C VAL A 43 -26.82 -10.85 -10.41
N GLN A 44 -26.22 -11.69 -11.26
CA GLN A 44 -24.77 -11.72 -11.47
C GLN A 44 -24.26 -10.44 -12.13
N PHE A 45 -24.91 -9.96 -13.18
CA PHE A 45 -24.52 -8.72 -13.84
C PHE A 45 -24.73 -7.51 -12.93
N ASN A 46 -25.90 -7.42 -12.28
CA ASN A 46 -26.19 -6.30 -11.37
C ASN A 46 -25.22 -6.24 -10.18
N ARG A 47 -24.75 -7.39 -9.68
CA ARG A 47 -23.76 -7.43 -8.59
C ARG A 47 -22.34 -7.10 -9.04
N ILE A 48 -21.99 -7.33 -10.31
CA ILE A 48 -20.64 -7.09 -10.86
C ILE A 48 -20.54 -5.69 -11.48
N ALA A 49 -21.45 -5.33 -12.37
CA ALA A 49 -21.38 -4.10 -13.15
C ALA A 49 -22.19 -2.95 -12.52
N GLY A 50 -23.27 -3.26 -11.80
CA GLY A 50 -24.18 -2.28 -11.20
C GLY A 50 -25.30 -1.82 -12.15
N PRO A 51 -26.31 -1.09 -11.64
CA PRO A 51 -27.38 -0.52 -12.46
C PRO A 51 -26.83 0.60 -13.37
N GLY A 52 -27.16 0.57 -14.66
CA GLY A 52 -26.72 1.59 -15.63
C GLY A 52 -25.25 1.46 -16.07
N ALA A 53 -24.65 0.28 -15.91
CA ALA A 53 -23.26 0.05 -16.29
C ALA A 53 -22.99 0.32 -17.77
N ILE A 54 -21.90 1.05 -18.03
CA ILE A 54 -21.42 1.37 -19.37
C ILE A 54 -20.25 0.41 -19.67
N PRO A 55 -20.12 -0.12 -20.91
CA PRO A 55 -18.96 -0.92 -21.27
C PRO A 55 -17.64 -0.21 -20.92
N GLY A 56 -16.87 -0.80 -20.01
CA GLY A 56 -15.60 -0.26 -19.51
C GLY A 56 -15.64 0.34 -18.11
N TYR A 57 -16.82 0.59 -17.52
CA TYR A 57 -16.97 1.09 -16.17
C TYR A 57 -17.97 0.22 -15.37
N ASN A 58 -17.43 -0.61 -14.48
CA ASN A 58 -18.21 -1.55 -13.68
C ASN A 58 -18.11 -1.16 -12.19
N ASN A 59 -19.23 -0.77 -11.58
CA ASN A 59 -19.31 -0.34 -10.18
C ASN A 59 -20.27 -1.21 -9.37
N GLY A 60 -20.31 -2.51 -9.65
CA GLY A 60 -21.16 -3.41 -8.88
C GLY A 60 -20.67 -3.59 -7.45
N VAL A 61 -21.61 -3.99 -6.58
CA VAL A 61 -21.36 -4.22 -5.14
C VAL A 61 -20.21 -5.19 -4.89
N ILE A 62 -20.01 -6.19 -5.75
CA ILE A 62 -18.91 -7.16 -5.59
C ILE A 62 -17.57 -6.54 -5.95
N ILE A 63 -17.50 -5.71 -6.99
CA ILE A 63 -16.27 -4.99 -7.34
C ILE A 63 -15.93 -4.02 -6.21
N ALA A 64 -16.91 -3.27 -5.71
CA ALA A 64 -16.71 -2.40 -4.54
C ALA A 64 -16.19 -3.17 -3.33
N ARG A 65 -16.67 -4.40 -3.08
CA ARG A 65 -16.15 -5.26 -2.01
C ARG A 65 -14.71 -5.71 -2.24
N ILE A 66 -14.35 -6.07 -3.47
CA ILE A 66 -12.95 -6.41 -3.80
C ILE A 66 -12.07 -5.17 -3.62
N GLN A 67 -12.54 -3.99 -4.00
CA GLN A 67 -11.83 -2.73 -3.79
C GLN A 67 -11.64 -2.42 -2.29
N THR A 68 -12.63 -2.72 -1.43
CA THR A 68 -12.42 -2.62 0.03
C THR A 68 -11.36 -3.59 0.52
N ASP A 69 -11.33 -4.83 0.01
CA ASP A 69 -10.31 -5.82 0.38
C ASP A 69 -8.90 -5.40 -0.11
N ILE A 70 -8.80 -4.79 -1.30
CA ILE A 70 -7.56 -4.19 -1.81
C ILE A 70 -7.12 -3.05 -0.91
N ALA A 71 -8.02 -2.15 -0.52
CA ALA A 71 -7.71 -1.02 0.35
C ALA A 71 -7.24 -1.48 1.74
N LEU A 72 -7.84 -2.55 2.29
CA LEU A 72 -7.38 -3.17 3.54
C LEU A 72 -5.96 -3.75 3.38
N ALA A 73 -5.67 -4.42 2.28
CA ALA A 73 -4.32 -4.92 1.99
C ALA A 73 -3.31 -3.76 1.81
N ASP A 74 -3.67 -2.69 1.11
CA ASP A 74 -2.81 -1.50 0.95
C ASP A 74 -2.52 -0.82 2.30
N PHE A 75 -3.52 -0.74 3.20
CA PHE A 75 -3.34 -0.27 4.57
C PHE A 75 -2.44 -1.20 5.40
N GLU A 76 -2.66 -2.52 5.33
CA GLU A 76 -1.79 -3.48 6.00
C GLU A 76 -0.34 -3.34 5.53
N ASN A 77 -0.11 -3.16 4.22
CA ASN A 77 1.22 -2.98 3.67
C ASN A 77 1.88 -1.67 4.16
N SER A 78 1.13 -0.56 4.21
CA SER A 78 1.68 0.72 4.68
C SER A 78 2.08 0.66 6.15
N VAL A 79 1.27 0.01 7.00
CA VAL A 79 1.62 -0.22 8.41
C VAL A 79 2.86 -1.12 8.53
N ARG A 80 2.97 -2.17 7.73
CA ARG A 80 4.15 -3.06 7.71
C ARG A 80 5.43 -2.34 7.32
N VAL A 81 5.37 -1.51 6.29
CA VAL A 81 6.50 -0.67 5.85
C VAL A 81 6.87 0.31 6.97
N PHE A 82 5.90 0.99 7.57
CA PHE A 82 6.15 1.91 8.67
C PHE A 82 6.83 1.24 9.88
N VAL A 83 6.35 0.05 10.29
CA VAL A 83 6.96 -0.70 11.40
C VAL A 83 8.41 -1.07 11.09
N ARG A 84 8.69 -1.56 9.87
CA ARG A 84 10.06 -1.87 9.44
C ARG A 84 10.94 -0.62 9.44
N ASP A 85 10.43 0.50 8.93
CA ASP A 85 11.19 1.75 8.82
C ASP A 85 11.49 2.34 10.22
N VAL A 86 10.55 2.22 11.17
CA VAL A 86 10.76 2.57 12.60
C VAL A 86 11.84 1.71 13.23
N GLU A 87 11.80 0.39 13.01
CA GLU A 87 12.80 -0.54 13.52
C GLU A 87 14.19 -0.26 12.93
N GLN A 88 14.25 0.03 11.63
CA GLN A 88 15.48 0.45 10.97
C GLN A 88 16.04 1.76 11.55
N ALA A 89 15.20 2.77 11.78
CA ALA A 89 15.62 4.03 12.39
C ALA A 89 16.13 3.82 13.83
N TYR A 90 15.47 2.95 14.60
CA TYR A 90 15.88 2.60 15.97
C TYR A 90 17.28 1.97 15.99
N TRP A 91 17.52 0.95 15.16
CA TRP A 91 18.82 0.29 15.09
C TRP A 91 19.92 1.17 14.46
N THR A 92 19.57 2.04 13.53
CA THR A 92 20.50 3.04 12.96
C THR A 92 20.95 4.03 14.03
N LEU A 93 20.04 4.48 14.90
CA LEU A 93 20.39 5.33 16.04
C LEU A 93 21.30 4.60 17.03
N TYR A 94 21.01 3.34 17.33
CA TYR A 94 21.87 2.51 18.19
C TYR A 94 23.30 2.40 17.63
N LEU A 95 23.41 2.12 16.34
CA LEU A 95 24.70 2.05 15.65
C LEU A 95 25.45 3.39 15.71
N ALA A 96 24.78 4.51 15.45
CA ALA A 96 25.39 5.84 15.50
C ALA A 96 26.00 6.15 16.88
N TYR A 97 25.34 5.75 17.97
CA TYR A 97 25.92 5.87 19.32
C TYR A 97 27.15 5.00 19.51
N ARG A 98 27.12 3.73 19.06
CA ARG A 98 28.29 2.84 19.18
C ARG A 98 29.47 3.32 18.36
N GLU A 99 29.23 3.89 17.17
CA GLU A 99 30.29 4.52 16.37
C GLU A 99 30.89 5.74 17.08
N LEU A 100 30.05 6.58 17.70
CA LEU A 100 30.52 7.72 18.48
C LEU A 100 31.36 7.27 19.68
N ASP A 101 30.90 6.26 20.43
CA ASP A 101 31.61 5.72 21.59
C ASP A 101 32.99 5.15 21.18
N ALA A 102 33.08 4.44 20.05
CA ALA A 102 34.34 3.91 19.52
C ALA A 102 35.33 5.03 19.12
N VAL A 103 34.86 6.08 18.45
CA VAL A 103 35.71 7.22 18.04
C VAL A 103 36.14 8.05 19.25
N VAL A 104 35.27 8.22 20.26
CA VAL A 104 35.63 8.87 21.53
C VAL A 104 36.74 8.11 22.25
N ALA A 105 36.64 6.78 22.32
CA ALA A 105 37.71 5.95 22.88
C ALA A 105 39.03 6.07 22.10
N GLY A 106 38.96 6.08 20.76
CA GLY A 106 40.12 6.31 19.88
C GLY A 106 40.77 7.68 20.08
N ARG A 107 39.96 8.75 20.19
CA ARG A 107 40.41 10.11 20.51
C ARG A 107 41.15 10.17 21.84
N ASP A 108 40.60 9.55 22.89
CA ASP A 108 41.17 9.59 24.23
C ASP A 108 42.50 8.81 24.29
N ALA A 109 42.60 7.68 23.56
CA ALA A 109 43.85 6.95 23.38
C ALA A 109 44.91 7.77 22.61
N ALA A 110 44.51 8.46 21.55
CA ALA A 110 45.39 9.34 20.78
C ALA A 110 45.87 10.54 21.62
N LEU A 111 44.99 11.12 22.46
CA LEU A 111 45.33 12.21 23.37
C LEU A 111 46.36 11.76 24.43
N ALA A 112 46.18 10.57 25.00
CA ALA A 112 47.14 10.01 25.94
C ALA A 112 48.53 9.81 25.28
N THR A 113 48.53 9.33 24.03
CA THR A 113 49.75 9.13 23.24
C THR A 113 50.43 10.47 22.94
N TRP A 114 49.69 11.48 22.48
CA TRP A 114 50.23 12.83 22.21
C TRP A 114 50.80 13.49 23.46
N ARG A 115 50.10 13.42 24.61
CA ARG A 115 50.60 13.96 25.88
C ARG A 115 51.91 13.31 26.31
N ARG A 116 52.05 12.00 26.10
CA ARG A 116 53.27 11.27 26.40
C ARG A 116 54.43 11.69 25.50
N VAL A 117 54.21 11.77 24.19
CA VAL A 117 55.23 12.19 23.23
C VAL A 117 55.67 13.64 23.48
N LYS A 118 54.72 14.54 23.78
CA LYS A 118 55.01 15.92 24.13
C LYS A 118 55.85 16.04 25.42
N ALA A 119 55.54 15.26 26.44
CA ALA A 119 56.35 15.23 27.67
C ALA A 119 57.78 14.74 27.41
N LEU A 120 57.97 13.78 26.50
CA LEU A 120 59.30 13.32 26.08
C LEU A 120 60.06 14.38 25.27
N GLN A 121 59.35 15.15 24.44
CA GLN A 121 59.90 16.27 23.68
C GLN A 121 60.41 17.38 24.60
N ASP A 122 59.61 17.76 25.60
CA ASP A 122 59.97 18.79 26.60
C ASP A 122 61.21 18.37 27.41
N GLN A 123 61.40 17.07 27.64
CA GLN A 123 62.57 16.49 28.32
C GLN A 123 63.77 16.26 27.40
N GLY A 124 63.64 16.48 26.09
CA GLY A 124 64.67 16.14 25.10
C GLY A 124 64.99 14.65 25.04
N ALA A 125 64.08 13.79 25.48
CA ALA A 125 64.26 12.34 25.55
C ALA A 125 64.05 11.69 24.17
N LYS A 126 64.68 10.54 23.96
CA LYS A 126 64.51 9.74 22.73
C LYS A 126 63.03 9.37 22.54
N GLY A 127 62.48 9.63 21.36
CA GLY A 127 61.05 9.45 21.06
C GLY A 127 60.19 10.71 21.21
N GLY A 128 60.77 11.84 21.60
CA GLY A 128 60.16 13.17 21.60
C GLY A 128 60.54 14.03 20.38
N GLU A 129 60.93 13.42 19.26
CA GLU A 129 61.33 14.16 18.06
C GLU A 129 60.16 15.01 17.52
N ALA A 130 60.48 16.15 16.89
CA ALA A 130 59.47 17.06 16.36
C ALA A 130 58.52 16.41 15.34
N ASP A 131 59.01 15.44 14.56
CA ASP A 131 58.18 14.65 13.64
C ASP A 131 57.18 13.75 14.38
N GLN A 132 57.61 13.09 15.47
CA GLN A 132 56.75 12.22 16.26
C GLN A 132 55.65 12.99 17.00
N GLU A 133 55.95 14.19 17.53
CA GLU A 133 54.93 15.07 18.11
C GLU A 133 53.92 15.53 17.06
N ALA A 134 54.39 15.93 15.87
CA ALA A 134 53.50 16.35 14.79
C ALA A 134 52.57 15.21 14.33
N GLN A 135 53.08 13.98 14.22
CA GLN A 135 52.28 12.79 13.85
C GLN A 135 51.22 12.47 14.91
N ALA A 136 51.60 12.41 16.19
CA ALA A 136 50.65 12.14 17.29
C ALA A 136 49.57 13.23 17.38
N ARG A 137 49.97 14.50 17.21
CA ARG A 137 49.04 15.63 17.19
C ARG A 137 48.10 15.57 15.99
N GLY A 138 48.60 15.21 14.80
CA GLY A 138 47.80 15.02 13.60
C GLY A 138 46.73 13.94 13.79
N GLN A 139 47.10 12.79 14.36
CA GLN A 139 46.15 11.70 14.64
C GLN A 139 45.06 12.10 15.65
N TYR A 140 45.42 12.85 16.69
CA TYR A 140 44.44 13.36 17.65
C TYR A 140 43.41 14.27 16.97
N TRP A 141 43.84 15.23 16.16
CA TRP A 141 42.92 16.12 15.44
C TRP A 141 42.08 15.40 14.39
N ALA A 142 42.60 14.33 13.79
CA ALA A 142 41.82 13.47 12.91
C ALA A 142 40.64 12.82 13.67
N PHE A 143 40.90 12.26 14.85
CA PHE A 143 39.82 11.69 15.69
C PHE A 143 38.86 12.75 16.24
N VAL A 144 39.31 13.98 16.50
CA VAL A 144 38.41 15.09 16.90
C VAL A 144 37.44 15.42 15.77
N SER A 145 37.96 15.58 14.54
CA SER A 145 37.13 15.82 13.35
C SER A 145 36.13 14.68 13.13
N GLU A 146 36.57 13.43 13.25
CA GLU A 146 35.68 12.27 13.11
C GLU A 146 34.62 12.24 14.21
N MET A 147 34.97 12.57 15.46
CA MET A 147 34.02 12.63 16.58
C MET A 147 32.93 13.67 16.34
N GLU A 148 33.27 14.85 15.83
CA GLU A 148 32.30 15.87 15.46
C GLU A 148 31.35 15.39 14.36
N GLN A 149 31.89 14.67 13.36
CA GLN A 149 31.09 14.06 12.30
C GLN A 149 30.15 12.96 12.84
N ARG A 150 30.64 12.04 13.69
CA ARG A 150 29.82 10.99 14.31
C ARG A 150 28.74 11.58 15.20
N ARG A 151 29.07 12.64 15.95
CA ARG A 151 28.10 13.38 16.76
C ARG A 151 26.98 13.97 15.91
N ASN A 152 27.31 14.57 14.76
CA ASN A 152 26.30 15.06 13.83
C ASN A 152 25.43 13.92 13.26
N ASN A 153 26.03 12.75 12.97
CA ASN A 153 25.29 11.58 12.53
C ASN A 153 24.30 11.06 13.59
N VAL A 154 24.64 11.12 14.88
CA VAL A 154 23.70 10.80 15.96
C VAL A 154 22.50 11.74 15.93
N PHE A 155 22.71 13.04 15.78
CA PHE A 155 21.60 14.01 15.68
C PHE A 155 20.73 13.76 14.44
N ALA A 156 21.32 13.40 13.31
CA ALA A 156 20.58 13.07 12.09
C ALA A 156 19.72 11.80 12.27
N ALA A 157 20.29 10.73 12.84
CA ALA A 157 19.58 9.48 13.12
C ALA A 157 18.46 9.68 14.16
N GLU A 158 18.70 10.52 15.17
CA GLU A 158 17.71 10.87 16.18
C GLU A 158 16.54 11.67 15.57
N ALA A 159 16.83 12.64 14.70
CA ALA A 159 15.81 13.43 14.01
C ALA A 159 14.91 12.55 13.11
N GLN A 160 15.50 11.55 12.43
CA GLN A 160 14.73 10.59 11.64
C GLN A 160 13.79 9.74 12.51
N LEU A 161 14.28 9.22 13.64
CA LEU A 161 13.44 8.45 14.56
C LEU A 161 12.32 9.31 15.17
N ARG A 162 12.63 10.56 15.54
CA ARG A 162 11.63 11.53 16.05
C ARG A 162 10.53 11.80 15.03
N TYR A 163 10.90 12.00 13.77
CA TYR A 163 9.95 12.21 12.69
C TYR A 163 8.97 11.03 12.57
N MET A 164 9.47 9.80 12.61
CA MET A 164 8.62 8.60 12.54
C MET A 164 7.71 8.44 13.76
N MET A 165 8.17 8.83 14.96
CA MET A 165 7.35 8.81 16.18
C MET A 165 6.38 10.00 16.29
N GLY A 166 6.43 10.97 15.36
CA GLY A 166 5.65 12.20 15.43
C GLY A 166 6.08 13.15 16.56
N LEU A 167 7.32 13.02 17.04
CA LEU A 167 7.90 13.93 18.04
C LEU A 167 8.48 15.17 17.39
N ALA A 168 8.52 16.28 18.13
CA ALA A 168 9.17 17.51 17.69
C ALA A 168 10.68 17.27 17.43
N VAL A 169 11.25 17.99 16.46
CA VAL A 169 12.67 17.86 16.09
C VAL A 169 13.60 18.11 17.28
N ALA A 170 13.24 19.06 18.16
CA ALA A 170 13.99 19.38 19.37
C ALA A 170 13.04 19.61 20.57
N ASP A 171 13.07 18.70 21.54
CA ASP A 171 12.39 18.80 22.85
C ASP A 171 13.41 19.00 24.01
N GLY A 172 14.65 19.40 23.69
CA GLY A 172 15.74 19.57 24.66
C GLY A 172 16.26 18.27 25.31
N ARG A 173 15.63 17.14 25.04
CA ARG A 173 16.05 15.80 25.49
C ARG A 173 16.88 15.12 24.40
N GLN A 174 17.66 14.11 24.78
CA GLN A 174 18.37 13.24 23.85
C GLN A 174 17.88 11.79 24.06
N ILE A 175 17.50 11.13 22.97
CA ILE A 175 16.97 9.77 22.96
C ILE A 175 18.13 8.81 22.74
N ARG A 176 18.29 7.84 23.64
CA ARG A 176 19.26 6.74 23.51
C ARG A 176 18.52 5.41 23.53
N PRO A 177 18.72 4.54 22.52
CA PRO A 177 18.23 3.16 22.54
C PRO A 177 18.74 2.42 23.78
N SER A 178 17.86 1.72 24.49
CA SER A 178 18.19 1.00 25.73
C SER A 178 18.46 -0.49 25.52
N GLN A 179 17.96 -1.05 24.41
CA GLN A 179 18.10 -2.48 24.11
C GLN A 179 19.37 -2.76 23.32
N GLU A 180 20.02 -3.88 23.61
CA GLU A 180 21.13 -4.39 22.82
C GLU A 180 20.63 -5.39 21.77
N PRO A 181 21.19 -5.38 20.54
CA PRO A 181 20.79 -6.32 19.50
C PRO A 181 21.16 -7.76 19.89
N THR A 182 20.36 -8.72 19.42
CA THR A 182 20.56 -10.12 19.78
C THR A 182 21.71 -10.73 18.96
N PRO A 183 22.71 -11.38 19.60
CA PRO A 183 23.78 -12.10 18.90
C PRO A 183 23.44 -13.59 18.65
N ALA A 184 22.27 -14.05 19.12
CA ALA A 184 21.85 -15.43 19.01
C ALA A 184 21.55 -15.81 17.55
N LYS A 185 21.96 -17.01 17.15
CA LYS A 185 21.71 -17.55 15.82
C LYS A 185 20.24 -17.93 15.67
N VAL A 186 19.52 -17.19 14.85
CA VAL A 186 18.23 -17.55 14.28
C VAL A 186 18.45 -18.24 12.93
N SER A 187 17.74 -19.34 12.69
CA SER A 187 17.75 -20.06 11.41
C SER A 187 16.32 -20.24 10.92
N PHE A 188 16.09 -19.98 9.63
CA PHE A 188 14.79 -20.14 8.99
C PHE A 188 14.82 -21.38 8.09
N ASP A 189 13.77 -22.21 8.15
CA ASP A 189 13.57 -23.24 7.13
C ASP A 189 13.04 -22.60 5.85
N TRP A 190 13.69 -22.90 4.73
CA TRP A 190 13.33 -22.34 3.42
C TRP A 190 11.91 -22.72 3.02
N ARG A 191 11.51 -23.97 3.22
CA ARG A 191 10.22 -24.48 2.72
C ARG A 191 9.07 -23.86 3.50
N GLU A 192 9.17 -23.85 4.84
CA GLU A 192 8.19 -23.21 5.70
C GLU A 192 8.08 -21.70 5.41
N ALA A 193 9.21 -20.99 5.33
CA ALA A 193 9.22 -19.57 5.03
C ALA A 193 8.61 -19.25 3.66
N MET A 194 8.87 -20.09 2.64
CA MET A 194 8.29 -19.93 1.30
C MET A 194 6.78 -20.17 1.30
N CYS A 195 6.29 -21.24 1.93
CA CYS A 195 4.86 -21.52 2.03
C CYS A 195 4.11 -20.41 2.76
N GLU A 196 4.69 -19.89 3.83
CA GLU A 196 4.13 -18.75 4.55
C GLU A 196 4.16 -17.46 3.73
N ALA A 197 5.25 -17.19 3.00
CA ALA A 197 5.31 -16.04 2.10
C ALA A 197 4.24 -16.11 1.00
N MET A 198 4.05 -17.26 0.34
CA MET A 198 3.05 -17.41 -0.73
C MET A 198 1.60 -17.26 -0.25
N SER A 199 1.33 -17.60 1.01
CA SER A 199 -0.01 -17.55 1.60
C SER A 199 -0.32 -16.22 2.29
N ARG A 200 0.64 -15.65 3.02
CA ARG A 200 0.43 -14.48 3.89
C ARG A 200 0.83 -13.16 3.25
N ASN A 201 1.75 -13.15 2.29
CA ASN A 201 2.30 -11.91 1.74
C ASN A 201 1.18 -11.01 1.18
N VAL A 202 1.18 -9.76 1.65
CA VAL A 202 0.14 -8.76 1.37
C VAL A 202 0.11 -8.38 -0.10
N ASP A 203 1.26 -8.25 -0.76
CA ASP A 203 1.34 -7.86 -2.17
C ASP A 203 0.73 -8.94 -3.06
N LEU A 204 1.03 -10.22 -2.77
CA LEU A 204 0.43 -11.35 -3.49
C LEU A 204 -1.08 -11.43 -3.25
N ARG A 205 -1.55 -11.19 -2.01
CA ARG A 205 -2.99 -11.13 -1.71
C ARG A 205 -3.68 -10.02 -2.49
N ARG A 206 -3.12 -8.81 -2.48
CA ARG A 206 -3.62 -7.66 -3.24
C ARG A 206 -3.70 -7.97 -4.74
N GLN A 207 -2.66 -8.58 -5.31
CA GLN A 207 -2.65 -8.92 -6.73
C GLN A 207 -3.64 -10.03 -7.08
N LYS A 208 -3.81 -11.04 -6.22
CA LYS A 208 -4.87 -12.05 -6.37
C LYS A 208 -6.27 -11.41 -6.39
N TRP A 209 -6.51 -10.38 -5.58
CA TRP A 209 -7.75 -9.60 -5.62
C TRP A 209 -7.94 -8.84 -6.94
N ARG A 210 -6.89 -8.20 -7.46
CA ARG A 210 -6.92 -7.53 -8.78
C ARG A 210 -7.20 -8.51 -9.92
N VAL A 211 -6.57 -9.69 -9.92
CA VAL A 211 -6.88 -10.75 -10.89
C VAL A 211 -8.36 -11.13 -10.79
N LYS A 212 -8.90 -11.23 -9.57
CA LYS A 212 -10.31 -11.57 -9.38
C LYS A 212 -11.27 -10.49 -9.88
N GLU A 213 -10.93 -9.22 -9.69
CA GLU A 213 -11.65 -8.08 -10.29
C GLU A 213 -11.69 -8.21 -11.82
N ARG A 214 -10.53 -8.44 -12.47
CA ARG A 214 -10.46 -8.64 -13.94
C ARG A 214 -11.28 -9.83 -14.43
N GLU A 215 -11.32 -10.92 -13.68
CA GLU A 215 -12.17 -12.08 -14.03
C GLU A 215 -13.65 -11.71 -14.05
N LEU A 216 -14.10 -10.90 -13.09
CA LEU A 216 -15.48 -10.43 -13.03
C LEU A 216 -15.78 -9.41 -14.14
N GLU A 217 -14.85 -8.50 -14.43
CA GLU A 217 -14.95 -7.58 -15.56
C GLU A 217 -15.07 -8.33 -16.89
N LEU A 218 -14.33 -9.43 -17.08
CA LEU A 218 -14.46 -10.28 -18.27
C LEU A 218 -15.85 -10.93 -18.36
N ILE A 219 -16.41 -11.38 -17.24
CA ILE A 219 -17.77 -11.93 -17.19
C ILE A 219 -18.78 -10.84 -17.57
N ALA A 220 -18.64 -9.62 -17.03
CA ALA A 220 -19.49 -8.49 -17.38
C ALA A 220 -19.35 -8.10 -18.87
N ALA A 221 -18.12 -8.09 -19.39
CA ALA A 221 -17.82 -7.81 -20.79
C ALA A 221 -18.51 -8.80 -21.73
N LYS A 222 -18.49 -10.10 -21.39
CA LYS A 222 -19.21 -11.14 -22.15
C LYS A 222 -20.73 -10.94 -22.12
N ASN A 223 -21.28 -10.39 -21.03
CA ASN A 223 -22.71 -10.12 -20.95
C ASN A 223 -23.15 -9.06 -21.96
N TYR A 224 -22.27 -8.11 -22.31
CA TYR A 224 -22.58 -7.11 -23.34
C TYR A 224 -22.67 -7.69 -24.76
N LEU A 225 -22.27 -8.95 -25.00
CA LEU A 225 -22.48 -9.63 -26.29
C LEU A 225 -23.94 -10.10 -26.49
N LEU A 226 -24.75 -10.12 -25.45
CA LEU A 226 -26.16 -10.48 -25.56
C LEU A 226 -26.96 -9.32 -26.17
N PRO A 227 -28.02 -9.61 -26.95
CA PRO A 227 -28.94 -8.58 -27.42
C PRO A 227 -29.65 -7.90 -26.24
N GLN A 228 -29.90 -6.59 -26.35
CA GLN A 228 -30.66 -5.87 -25.35
C GLN A 228 -32.15 -6.04 -25.62
N LEU A 229 -32.87 -6.66 -24.69
CA LEU A 229 -34.33 -6.77 -24.74
C LEU A 229 -34.87 -6.16 -23.45
N ASP A 230 -35.49 -4.99 -23.55
CA ASP A 230 -36.03 -4.26 -22.43
C ASP A 230 -37.56 -4.26 -22.48
N ALA A 231 -38.21 -4.65 -21.38
CA ALA A 231 -39.63 -4.39 -21.18
C ALA A 231 -39.80 -2.99 -20.60
N VAL A 232 -40.48 -2.11 -21.31
CA VAL A 232 -40.73 -0.73 -20.90
C VAL A 232 -42.22 -0.53 -20.70
N GLY A 233 -42.58 -0.04 -19.52
CA GLY A 233 -43.90 0.44 -19.17
C GLY A 233 -43.81 1.89 -18.74
N GLN A 234 -44.58 2.77 -19.39
CA GLN A 234 -44.67 4.17 -19.03
C GLN A 234 -46.14 4.53 -18.82
N TYR A 235 -46.42 5.17 -17.71
CA TYR A 235 -47.73 5.72 -17.38
C TYR A 235 -47.57 7.21 -17.09
N ARG A 236 -48.29 8.05 -17.82
CA ARG A 236 -48.17 9.50 -17.75
C ARG A 236 -49.54 10.13 -17.54
N TRP A 237 -49.66 10.96 -16.52
CA TRP A 237 -50.75 11.93 -16.38
C TRP A 237 -50.27 13.28 -16.89
N ARG A 238 -51.04 13.89 -17.78
CA ARG A 238 -50.75 15.22 -18.33
C ARG A 238 -51.81 16.20 -17.86
N GLY A 239 -51.38 17.41 -17.55
CA GLY A 239 -52.24 18.55 -17.27
C GLY A 239 -51.75 19.75 -18.04
N LEU A 240 -52.56 20.23 -18.98
CA LEU A 240 -52.32 21.47 -19.72
C LEU A 240 -53.20 22.56 -19.14
N GLY A 241 -52.70 23.77 -18.98
CA GLY A 241 -53.56 24.92 -18.72
C GLY A 241 -52.86 26.26 -18.90
N ASP A 242 -53.63 27.34 -19.02
CA ASP A 242 -53.09 28.72 -19.14
C ASP A 242 -52.38 29.15 -17.84
N ASP A 243 -52.91 28.75 -16.68
CA ASP A 243 -52.35 29.02 -15.36
C ASP A 243 -51.94 27.72 -14.61
N PHE A 244 -50.98 27.82 -13.67
CA PHE A 244 -50.46 26.64 -12.94
C PHE A 244 -51.41 26.11 -11.86
N TRP A 245 -51.99 26.99 -11.02
CA TRP A 245 -52.77 26.61 -9.84
C TRP A 245 -54.02 27.47 -9.56
N TYR A 246 -53.97 28.78 -9.85
CA TYR A 246 -55.08 29.70 -9.67
C TYR A 246 -55.50 30.23 -11.04
N ALA A 247 -56.75 29.97 -11.46
CA ALA A 247 -57.31 30.58 -12.66
C ALA A 247 -58.12 31.83 -12.30
N ASN A 248 -57.85 32.94 -12.99
CA ASN A 248 -58.67 34.16 -12.94
C ASN A 248 -59.87 34.12 -13.90
N ARG A 249 -59.99 33.05 -14.69
CA ARG A 249 -61.04 32.81 -15.68
C ARG A 249 -61.76 31.52 -15.28
N THR A 250 -63.07 31.58 -15.15
CA THR A 250 -63.90 30.43 -14.76
C THR A 250 -64.77 30.04 -15.95
N GLY A 251 -64.58 28.82 -16.47
CA GLY A 251 -65.51 28.19 -17.39
C GLY A 251 -64.98 27.93 -18.80
N GLN A 252 -63.67 28.01 -19.04
CA GLN A 252 -63.05 27.54 -20.28
C GLN A 252 -62.43 26.15 -20.06
N PRO A 253 -62.47 25.24 -21.05
CA PRO A 253 -61.63 24.04 -21.02
C PRO A 253 -60.15 24.48 -20.93
N TYR A 254 -59.37 23.85 -20.05
CA TYR A 254 -57.94 24.11 -19.87
C TYR A 254 -57.53 25.37 -19.05
N ASP A 255 -58.35 25.78 -18.06
CA ASP A 255 -58.03 26.96 -17.21
C ASP A 255 -56.82 26.76 -16.27
N THR A 256 -56.70 25.61 -15.58
CA THR A 256 -55.60 25.35 -14.64
C THR A 256 -54.89 24.02 -14.92
N ALA A 257 -53.58 24.05 -15.11
CA ALA A 257 -52.77 22.87 -15.43
C ALA A 257 -52.86 21.79 -14.34
N MET A 258 -52.82 22.18 -13.05
CA MET A 258 -52.95 21.23 -11.94
C MET A 258 -54.36 20.64 -11.80
N GLN A 259 -55.40 21.41 -12.13
CA GLN A 259 -56.77 20.91 -12.12
C GLN A 259 -56.96 19.87 -13.22
N ASN A 260 -56.40 20.09 -14.41
CA ASN A 260 -56.47 19.11 -15.50
C ASN A 260 -55.56 17.90 -15.25
N LEU A 261 -54.45 18.08 -14.53
CA LEU A 261 -53.62 16.96 -14.09
C LEU A 261 -54.38 16.06 -13.09
N THR A 262 -55.15 16.66 -12.17
CA THR A 262 -55.90 15.94 -11.13
C THR A 262 -57.27 15.45 -11.59
N SER A 263 -57.86 16.06 -12.63
CA SER A 263 -59.07 15.56 -13.28
C SER A 263 -58.81 14.21 -13.95
N GLY A 264 -57.56 14.00 -14.40
CA GLY A 264 -57.12 12.74 -14.96
C GLY A 264 -57.74 12.45 -16.32
N ASP A 265 -58.22 13.45 -17.04
CA ASP A 265 -58.82 13.27 -18.37
C ASP A 265 -57.76 12.98 -19.45
N HIS A 266 -56.50 13.37 -19.21
CA HIS A 266 -55.38 13.20 -20.14
C HIS A 266 -54.34 12.23 -19.55
N GLN A 267 -54.57 10.95 -19.78
CA GLN A 267 -53.66 9.87 -19.36
C GLN A 267 -53.12 9.12 -20.58
N ASP A 268 -51.82 8.85 -20.59
CA ASP A 268 -51.21 7.94 -21.55
C ASP A 268 -50.56 6.77 -20.84
N TRP A 269 -50.75 5.58 -21.40
CA TRP A 269 -49.98 4.42 -21.04
C TRP A 269 -49.28 3.88 -22.29
N ARG A 270 -48.03 3.43 -22.12
CA ARG A 270 -47.24 2.79 -23.16
C ARG A 270 -46.62 1.54 -22.57
N PHE A 271 -46.91 0.39 -23.16
CA PHE A 271 -46.17 -0.83 -22.90
C PHE A 271 -45.51 -1.27 -24.19
N GLY A 272 -44.25 -1.63 -24.11
CA GLY A 272 -43.47 -2.04 -25.27
C GLY A 272 -42.33 -2.96 -24.88
N LEU A 273 -41.92 -3.78 -25.84
CA LEU A 273 -40.65 -4.49 -25.80
C LEU A 273 -39.70 -3.78 -26.76
N GLU A 274 -38.58 -3.30 -26.23
CA GLU A 274 -37.53 -2.67 -27.00
C GLU A 274 -36.41 -3.69 -27.23
N LEU A 275 -36.24 -4.15 -28.47
CA LEU A 275 -35.13 -5.04 -28.86
C LEU A 275 -34.08 -4.22 -29.62
N SER A 276 -32.89 -4.10 -29.03
CA SER A 276 -31.72 -3.51 -29.68
C SER A 276 -30.70 -4.61 -29.98
N LEU A 277 -30.47 -4.86 -31.27
CA LEU A 277 -29.50 -5.82 -31.78
C LEU A 277 -28.51 -5.10 -32.70
N PRO A 278 -27.30 -4.75 -32.23
CA PRO A 278 -26.28 -4.16 -33.09
C PRO A 278 -25.80 -5.22 -34.10
N ILE A 279 -25.84 -4.89 -35.38
CA ILE A 279 -25.39 -5.80 -36.44
C ILE A 279 -23.85 -5.76 -36.49
N GLY A 280 -23.21 -6.90 -36.24
CA GLY A 280 -21.77 -7.11 -36.42
C GLY A 280 -20.90 -7.13 -35.15
N PHE A 281 -21.39 -6.69 -33.99
CA PHE A 281 -20.74 -6.81 -32.66
C PHE A 281 -19.25 -6.41 -32.55
N ARG A 282 -18.72 -5.57 -33.45
CA ARG A 282 -17.27 -5.27 -33.49
C ARG A 282 -16.80 -4.56 -32.21
N LYS A 283 -17.60 -3.64 -31.69
CA LYS A 283 -17.27 -2.85 -30.49
C LYS A 283 -17.27 -3.72 -29.25
N GLU A 284 -18.28 -4.58 -29.11
CA GLU A 284 -18.49 -5.46 -27.96
C GLU A 284 -17.43 -6.57 -27.94
N MET A 285 -17.11 -7.15 -29.09
CA MET A 285 -16.02 -8.13 -29.23
C MET A 285 -14.65 -7.50 -28.93
N ALA A 286 -14.39 -6.27 -29.36
CA ALA A 286 -13.19 -5.53 -28.98
C ALA A 286 -13.13 -5.30 -27.47
N GLY A 287 -14.25 -4.98 -26.83
CA GLY A 287 -14.36 -4.84 -25.37
C GLY A 287 -14.04 -6.15 -24.62
N VAL A 288 -14.55 -7.28 -25.09
CA VAL A 288 -14.22 -8.60 -24.53
C VAL A 288 -12.74 -8.93 -24.73
N ARG A 289 -12.19 -8.65 -25.91
CA ARG A 289 -10.76 -8.88 -26.17
C ARG A 289 -9.88 -8.03 -25.27
N HIS A 290 -10.23 -6.77 -25.05
CA HIS A 290 -9.55 -5.88 -24.12
C HIS A 290 -9.58 -6.43 -22.68
N ALA A 291 -10.74 -6.89 -22.19
CA ALA A 291 -10.87 -7.51 -20.88
C ALA A 291 -10.04 -8.80 -20.75
N GLN A 292 -9.97 -9.63 -21.80
CA GLN A 292 -9.12 -10.82 -21.83
C GLN A 292 -7.63 -10.48 -21.74
N LEU A 293 -7.18 -9.45 -22.48
CA LEU A 293 -5.79 -9.00 -22.44
C LEU A 293 -5.42 -8.44 -21.07
N ASN A 294 -6.31 -7.68 -20.43
CA ASN A 294 -6.08 -7.18 -19.07
C ASN A 294 -6.00 -8.32 -18.05
N LEU A 295 -6.88 -9.33 -18.15
CA LEU A 295 -6.80 -10.51 -17.30
C LEU A 295 -5.50 -11.30 -17.52
N ALA A 296 -5.07 -11.46 -18.78
CA ALA A 296 -3.81 -12.13 -19.09
C ALA A 296 -2.62 -11.38 -18.49
N ARG A 297 -2.56 -10.05 -18.68
CA ARG A 297 -1.53 -9.19 -18.09
C ARG A 297 -1.49 -9.31 -16.56
N ASP A 298 -2.63 -9.18 -15.90
CA ASP A 298 -2.68 -9.17 -14.43
C ASP A 298 -2.35 -10.56 -13.84
N ARG A 299 -2.58 -11.65 -14.59
CA ARG A 299 -2.10 -13.00 -14.25
C ARG A 299 -0.58 -13.15 -14.41
N GLU A 300 0.02 -12.62 -15.46
CA GLU A 300 1.48 -12.63 -15.60
C GLU A 300 2.14 -11.76 -14.51
N LEU A 301 1.56 -10.62 -14.17
CA LEU A 301 2.02 -9.79 -13.06
C LEU A 301 1.99 -10.56 -11.73
N LEU A 302 0.97 -11.39 -11.49
CA LEU A 302 0.92 -12.23 -10.29
C LEU A 302 2.08 -13.25 -10.29
N ARG A 303 2.35 -13.92 -11.41
CA ARG A 303 3.45 -14.89 -11.51
C ARG A 303 4.81 -14.23 -11.30
N GLU A 304 5.01 -13.04 -11.87
CA GLU A 304 6.24 -12.27 -11.68
C GLU A 304 6.43 -11.89 -10.20
N GLN A 305 5.36 -11.43 -9.53
CA GLN A 305 5.43 -11.12 -8.10
C GLN A 305 5.69 -12.36 -7.23
N GLU A 306 5.09 -13.51 -7.56
CA GLU A 306 5.35 -14.77 -6.85
C GLU A 306 6.83 -15.18 -6.97
N LEU A 307 7.40 -15.02 -8.17
CA LEU A 307 8.82 -15.27 -8.44
C LEU A 307 9.72 -14.26 -7.70
N GLU A 308 9.38 -12.98 -7.75
CA GLU A 308 10.11 -11.89 -7.08
C GLU A 308 10.16 -12.11 -5.57
N VAL A 309 9.02 -12.39 -4.93
CA VAL A 309 8.94 -12.65 -3.49
C VAL A 309 9.82 -13.85 -3.10
N THR A 310 9.82 -14.90 -3.93
CA THR A 310 10.67 -16.08 -3.71
C THR A 310 12.16 -15.70 -3.77
N HIS A 311 12.59 -14.94 -4.78
CA HIS A 311 13.98 -14.49 -4.87
C HIS A 311 14.39 -13.55 -3.73
N GLN A 312 13.52 -12.63 -3.34
CA GLN A 312 13.77 -11.70 -2.23
C GLN A 312 13.88 -12.43 -0.90
N LEU A 313 13.01 -13.42 -0.64
CA LEU A 313 13.08 -14.25 0.55
C LEU A 313 14.37 -15.08 0.58
N ALA A 314 14.77 -15.66 -0.57
CA ALA A 314 16.02 -16.43 -0.67
C ALA A 314 17.25 -15.55 -0.45
N SER A 315 17.21 -14.29 -0.88
CA SER A 315 18.27 -13.32 -0.55
C SER A 315 18.28 -13.03 0.94
N ALA A 316 17.15 -12.63 1.51
CA ALA A 316 17.06 -12.24 2.91
C ALA A 316 17.53 -13.36 3.87
N ILE A 317 17.16 -14.62 3.61
CA ILE A 317 17.63 -15.76 4.41
C ILE A 317 19.15 -15.93 4.27
N ARG A 318 19.71 -15.85 3.06
CA ARG A 318 21.18 -15.91 2.88
C ARG A 318 21.89 -14.75 3.57
N ASP A 319 21.29 -13.56 3.57
CA ASP A 319 21.83 -12.39 4.25
C ASP A 319 21.82 -12.56 5.77
N THR A 320 20.82 -13.26 6.35
CA THR A 320 20.84 -13.65 7.78
C THR A 320 21.95 -14.66 8.10
N GLU A 321 22.15 -15.67 7.24
CA GLU A 321 23.20 -16.69 7.42
C GLU A 321 24.60 -16.09 7.28
N LEU A 322 24.78 -15.17 6.34
CA LEU A 322 26.02 -14.41 6.17
C LEU A 322 26.23 -13.44 7.35
N GLY A 323 25.18 -12.78 7.82
CA GLY A 323 25.24 -11.85 8.95
C GLY A 323 25.80 -12.50 10.22
N ILE A 324 25.37 -13.72 10.56
CA ILE A 324 25.87 -14.42 11.75
C ILE A 324 27.35 -14.82 11.62
N GLN A 325 27.82 -15.17 10.42
CA GLN A 325 29.24 -15.45 10.16
C GLN A 325 30.07 -14.17 10.30
N LEU A 326 29.61 -13.07 9.70
CA LEU A 326 30.28 -11.77 9.81
C LEU A 326 30.33 -11.25 11.25
N ILE A 327 29.30 -11.47 12.08
CA ILE A 327 29.34 -11.12 13.50
C ILE A 327 30.51 -11.83 14.17
N ARG A 328 30.64 -13.15 13.95
CA ARG A 328 31.70 -13.96 14.55
C ARG A 328 33.08 -13.48 14.08
N ASP A 329 33.27 -13.34 12.77
CA ASP A 329 34.58 -12.99 12.21
C ASP A 329 35.00 -11.57 12.64
N ASN A 330 34.08 -10.61 12.63
CA ASN A 330 34.37 -9.25 13.10
C ASN A 330 34.57 -9.18 14.62
N TYR A 331 33.91 -10.04 15.39
CA TYR A 331 34.16 -10.14 16.82
C TYR A 331 35.59 -10.60 17.10
N GLU A 332 36.02 -11.69 16.47
CA GLU A 332 37.40 -12.20 16.61
C GLU A 332 38.42 -11.18 16.09
N TYR A 333 38.12 -10.49 14.99
CA TYR A 333 38.96 -9.41 14.48
C TYR A 333 39.07 -8.23 15.46
N SER A 334 37.97 -7.83 16.10
CA SER A 334 37.98 -6.78 17.13
C SER A 334 38.78 -7.19 18.36
N VAL A 335 38.66 -8.44 18.80
CA VAL A 335 39.44 -8.97 19.92
C VAL A 335 40.93 -9.03 19.58
N ALA A 336 41.29 -9.55 18.40
CA ALA A 336 42.68 -9.64 17.95
C ALA A 336 43.35 -8.28 17.83
N THR A 337 42.68 -7.29 17.24
CA THR A 337 43.21 -5.91 17.11
C THR A 337 43.34 -5.20 18.47
N LYS A 338 42.45 -5.47 19.43
CA LYS A 338 42.59 -4.98 20.81
C LYS A 338 43.83 -5.57 21.51
N HIS A 339 44.09 -6.87 21.31
CA HIS A 339 45.31 -7.51 21.82
C HIS A 339 46.57 -6.97 21.12
N GLU A 340 46.51 -6.71 19.80
CA GLU A 340 47.59 -6.07 19.03
C GLU A 340 47.96 -4.72 19.63
N VAL A 341 46.97 -3.85 19.91
CA VAL A 341 47.22 -2.54 20.54
C VAL A 341 47.93 -2.69 21.89
N GLY A 342 47.52 -3.65 22.72
CA GLY A 342 48.18 -3.93 24.00
C GLY A 342 49.64 -4.36 23.83
N ALA A 343 49.91 -5.29 22.91
CA ALA A 343 51.25 -5.79 22.63
C ALA A 343 52.16 -4.71 22.04
N VAL A 344 51.68 -3.97 21.03
CA VAL A 344 52.42 -2.88 20.38
C VAL A 344 52.67 -1.73 21.35
N LYS A 345 51.74 -1.45 22.27
CA LYS A 345 51.94 -0.46 23.34
C LYS A 345 53.11 -0.85 24.25
N ILE A 346 53.17 -2.10 24.70
CA ILE A 346 54.29 -2.58 25.53
C ILE A 346 55.60 -2.51 24.75
N ALA A 347 55.60 -2.95 23.49
CA ALA A 347 56.77 -2.86 22.62
C ALA A 347 57.27 -1.41 22.47
N TYR A 348 56.35 -0.45 22.33
CA TYR A 348 56.68 0.97 22.23
C TYR A 348 57.28 1.50 23.53
N GLU A 349 56.72 1.13 24.68
CA GLU A 349 57.25 1.50 25.99
C GLU A 349 58.66 0.93 26.24
N THR A 350 58.96 -0.25 25.69
CA THR A 350 60.31 -0.85 25.72
C THR A 350 61.27 -0.31 24.65
N GLY A 351 60.78 0.54 23.73
CA GLY A 351 61.57 1.12 22.65
C GLY A 351 61.87 0.18 21.47
N THR A 352 61.13 -0.92 21.32
CA THR A 352 61.36 -1.91 20.24
C THR A 352 60.55 -1.66 18.97
N THR A 353 59.52 -0.81 19.02
CA THR A 353 58.67 -0.45 17.86
C THR A 353 58.57 1.06 17.67
N THR A 354 58.04 1.50 16.53
CA THR A 354 57.86 2.91 16.17
C THR A 354 56.47 3.43 16.56
N LEU A 355 56.37 4.75 16.78
CA LEU A 355 55.10 5.40 17.13
C LEU A 355 54.02 5.17 16.06
N ASN A 356 54.39 5.19 14.77
CA ASN A 356 53.46 4.99 13.67
C ASN A 356 52.73 3.63 13.78
N VAL A 357 53.45 2.55 14.14
CA VAL A 357 52.84 1.22 14.32
C VAL A 357 51.82 1.21 15.45
N LEU A 358 52.08 1.96 16.54
CA LEU A 358 51.12 2.11 17.64
C LEU A 358 49.87 2.89 17.21
N LEU A 359 50.04 4.02 16.52
CA LEU A 359 48.91 4.84 16.06
C LEU A 359 48.05 4.09 15.04
N GLU A 360 48.68 3.35 14.13
CA GLU A 360 48.00 2.50 13.16
C GLU A 360 47.21 1.37 13.84
N ALA A 361 47.82 0.69 14.82
CA ALA A 361 47.13 -0.34 15.59
C ALA A 361 45.91 0.24 16.34
N GLN A 362 46.04 1.43 16.93
CA GLN A 362 44.92 2.12 17.60
C GLN A 362 43.78 2.44 16.62
N ARG A 363 44.10 2.95 15.43
CA ARG A 363 43.10 3.23 14.38
C ARG A 363 42.39 1.94 13.95
N ARG A 364 43.15 0.88 13.67
CA ARG A 364 42.61 -0.41 13.25
C ARG A 364 41.68 -1.03 14.30
N ALA A 365 42.02 -0.91 15.59
CA ALA A 365 41.17 -1.39 16.67
C ALA A 365 39.83 -0.63 16.75
N ALA A 366 39.84 0.69 16.56
CA ALA A 366 38.61 1.49 16.51
C ALA A 366 37.73 1.11 15.29
N GLU A 367 38.35 0.94 14.12
CA GLU A 367 37.65 0.49 12.89
C GLU A 367 37.06 -0.92 13.06
N ALA A 368 37.80 -1.85 13.67
CA ALA A 368 37.36 -3.22 13.92
C ALA A 368 36.15 -3.27 14.87
N GLU A 369 36.15 -2.44 15.91
CA GLU A 369 35.01 -2.32 16.83
C GLU A 369 33.75 -1.78 16.13
N VAL A 370 33.89 -0.76 15.28
CA VAL A 370 32.79 -0.26 14.45
C VAL A 370 32.27 -1.33 13.49
N ALA A 371 33.16 -2.09 12.84
CA ALA A 371 32.78 -3.17 11.92
C ALA A 371 31.96 -4.26 12.62
N TYR A 372 32.33 -4.63 13.85
CA TYR A 372 31.57 -5.59 14.66
C TYR A 372 30.14 -5.10 14.95
N TYR A 373 29.97 -3.88 15.46
CA TYR A 373 28.63 -3.36 15.75
C TYR A 373 27.78 -3.17 14.49
N ARG A 374 28.39 -2.81 13.35
CA ARG A 374 27.68 -2.79 12.05
C ARG A 374 27.19 -4.17 11.65
N ALA A 375 28.03 -5.19 11.74
CA ALA A 375 27.64 -6.57 11.44
C ALA A 375 26.49 -7.04 12.35
N LEU A 376 26.57 -6.72 13.64
CA LEU A 376 25.53 -7.05 14.62
C LEU A 376 24.18 -6.39 14.29
N VAL A 377 24.17 -5.10 13.96
CA VAL A 377 22.94 -4.38 13.58
C VAL A 377 22.39 -4.89 12.26
N ASN A 378 23.23 -5.08 11.24
CA ASN A 378 22.81 -5.59 9.93
C ASN A 378 22.18 -6.98 10.02
N TYR A 379 22.67 -7.85 10.90
CA TYR A 379 22.06 -9.15 11.16
C TYR A 379 20.66 -9.04 11.78
N ASN A 380 20.46 -8.13 12.73
CA ASN A 380 19.13 -7.94 13.31
C ASN A 380 18.16 -7.36 12.27
N LEU A 381 18.61 -6.42 11.43
CA LEU A 381 17.81 -5.91 10.30
C LEU A 381 17.48 -7.00 9.26
N SER A 382 18.39 -7.94 8.99
CA SER A 382 18.10 -9.03 8.05
C SER A 382 17.06 -10.01 8.60
N ILE A 383 16.98 -10.22 9.92
CA ILE A 383 15.88 -10.97 10.55
C ILE A 383 14.53 -10.28 10.29
N VAL A 384 14.48 -8.95 10.47
CA VAL A 384 13.29 -8.13 10.18
C VAL A 384 12.88 -8.27 8.72
N ASP A 385 13.86 -8.22 7.80
CA ASP A 385 13.62 -8.38 6.37
C ASP A 385 13.03 -9.75 6.02
N VAL A 386 13.47 -10.84 6.67
CA VAL A 386 12.84 -12.16 6.49
C VAL A 386 11.38 -12.14 6.91
N HIS A 387 11.06 -11.60 8.10
CA HIS A 387 9.67 -11.46 8.56
C HIS A 387 8.83 -10.54 7.67
N PHE A 388 9.46 -9.50 7.11
CA PHE A 388 8.84 -8.60 6.14
C PHE A 388 8.54 -9.32 4.80
N ARG A 389 9.46 -10.10 4.23
CA ARG A 389 9.17 -10.84 2.98
C ARG A 389 8.14 -11.96 3.19
N LYS A 390 8.21 -12.61 4.35
CA LYS A 390 7.29 -13.67 4.79
C LYS A 390 5.85 -13.19 5.03
N GLY A 391 5.66 -11.92 5.39
CA GLY A 391 4.33 -11.41 5.74
C GLY A 391 3.95 -11.55 7.22
N SER A 392 4.91 -11.88 8.10
CA SER A 392 4.67 -12.14 9.53
C SER A 392 5.17 -11.03 10.47
N LEU A 393 5.72 -9.94 9.93
CA LEU A 393 6.32 -8.86 10.73
C LEU A 393 5.40 -8.28 11.81
N LEU A 394 4.11 -8.06 11.51
CA LEU A 394 3.17 -7.52 12.49
C LEU A 394 2.93 -8.51 13.63
N GLU A 395 2.72 -9.78 13.31
CA GLU A 395 2.52 -10.85 14.29
C GLU A 395 3.77 -11.03 15.17
N TYR A 396 4.96 -11.01 14.56
CA TYR A 396 6.24 -11.10 15.28
C TYR A 396 6.39 -9.96 16.30
N ASN A 397 6.01 -8.73 15.92
CA ASN A 397 6.04 -7.57 16.80
C ASN A 397 4.80 -7.46 17.72
N GLY A 398 3.89 -8.43 17.69
CA GLY A 398 2.65 -8.43 18.49
C GLY A 398 1.66 -7.31 18.13
N ILE A 399 1.75 -6.79 16.91
CA ILE A 399 0.90 -5.71 16.39
C ILE A 399 -0.30 -6.33 15.68
N TRP A 400 -1.50 -5.91 16.07
CA TRP A 400 -2.75 -6.36 15.50
C TRP A 400 -3.47 -5.20 14.81
N LEU A 401 -3.91 -5.40 13.58
CA LEU A 401 -4.83 -4.45 12.96
C LEU A 401 -6.25 -4.78 13.42
N ALA A 402 -6.88 -3.83 14.09
CA ALA A 402 -8.28 -3.86 14.44
C ALA A 402 -8.97 -2.65 13.79
N GLU A 403 -10.25 -2.81 13.47
CA GLU A 403 -11.07 -1.66 13.11
C GLU A 403 -11.16 -0.72 14.31
N GLY A 404 -10.96 0.59 14.07
CA GLY A 404 -11.16 1.61 15.09
C GLY A 404 -12.61 1.68 15.56
N PRO A 405 -12.89 2.33 16.70
CA PRO A 405 -14.24 2.46 17.20
C PRO A 405 -15.11 3.18 16.17
N TRP A 406 -16.12 2.49 15.65
CA TRP A 406 -17.12 3.13 14.81
C TRP A 406 -17.97 4.10 15.64
N ALA A 407 -18.65 5.04 14.98
CA ALA A 407 -19.64 5.88 15.67
C ALA A 407 -20.65 4.98 16.40
N GLY A 408 -21.02 5.30 17.65
CA GLY A 408 -21.87 4.44 18.49
C GLY A 408 -23.16 3.96 17.78
N LYS A 409 -23.77 4.83 16.97
CA LYS A 409 -24.93 4.50 16.13
C LYS A 409 -24.66 3.34 15.15
N ALA A 410 -23.48 3.25 14.58
CA ALA A 410 -23.12 2.20 13.63
C ALA A 410 -23.15 0.81 14.30
N TYR A 411 -22.71 0.68 15.55
CA TYR A 411 -22.84 -0.57 16.31
C TYR A 411 -24.30 -0.93 16.59
N PHE A 412 -25.13 0.05 16.97
CA PHE A 412 -26.58 -0.18 17.15
C PHE A 412 -27.25 -0.63 15.85
N ASP A 413 -26.95 0.04 14.74
CA ASP A 413 -27.50 -0.29 13.42
C ASP A 413 -26.98 -1.65 12.93
N ALA A 414 -25.70 -1.97 13.15
CA ALA A 414 -25.12 -3.28 12.82
C ALA A 414 -25.80 -4.40 13.62
N ARG A 415 -25.97 -4.22 14.93
CA ARG A 415 -26.67 -5.18 15.80
C ARG A 415 -28.13 -5.34 15.38
N ARG A 416 -28.84 -4.24 15.09
CA ARG A 416 -30.21 -4.27 14.59
C ARG A 416 -30.30 -5.03 13.27
N ARG A 417 -29.37 -4.81 12.34
CA ARG A 417 -29.32 -5.54 11.06
C ARG A 417 -28.95 -7.01 11.25
N ALA A 418 -28.05 -7.34 12.18
CA ALA A 418 -27.71 -8.72 12.50
C ALA A 418 -28.93 -9.46 13.06
N GLN A 419 -29.62 -8.87 14.05
CA GLN A 419 -30.88 -9.40 14.57
C GLN A 419 -31.96 -9.53 13.50
N ALA A 420 -32.08 -8.55 12.60
CA ALA A 420 -33.02 -8.63 11.48
C ALA A 420 -32.65 -9.74 10.47
N ARG A 421 -31.36 -10.05 10.29
CA ARG A 421 -30.91 -11.18 9.46
C ARG A 421 -31.17 -12.52 10.15
N ASP A 422 -30.92 -12.62 11.45
CA ASP A 422 -31.14 -13.83 12.24
C ASP A 422 -32.63 -14.15 12.40
N ALA A 423 -33.47 -13.12 12.57
CA ALA A 423 -34.92 -13.24 12.58
C ALA A 423 -35.52 -13.40 11.17
N GLY A 424 -34.72 -13.18 10.12
CA GLY A 424 -35.13 -13.32 8.74
C GLY A 424 -35.21 -14.79 8.34
N ILE A 425 -36.24 -15.16 7.58
CA ILE A 425 -36.30 -16.48 6.96
C ILE A 425 -35.20 -16.54 5.89
N TYR A 426 -34.21 -17.42 6.09
CA TYR A 426 -33.17 -17.66 5.10
C TYR A 426 -33.78 -18.32 3.85
N MET A 427 -34.07 -17.50 2.84
CA MET A 427 -34.44 -18.01 1.52
C MET A 427 -33.18 -18.16 0.67
N ASN A 428 -32.77 -19.41 0.44
CA ASN A 428 -31.77 -19.71 -0.58
C ASN A 428 -32.40 -19.52 -1.95
N TYR A 429 -32.18 -18.35 -2.57
CA TYR A 429 -32.72 -18.01 -3.88
C TYR A 429 -32.19 -18.91 -5.03
N GLY A 430 -31.38 -19.95 -4.78
CA GLY A 430 -30.84 -20.85 -5.81
C GLY A 430 -29.85 -20.20 -6.79
N PHE A 431 -29.74 -18.87 -6.77
CA PHE A 431 -28.94 -18.04 -7.67
C PHE A 431 -27.96 -17.14 -6.89
N THR A 432 -27.04 -17.72 -6.12
CA THR A 432 -25.90 -16.98 -5.54
C THR A 432 -24.74 -16.92 -6.54
N ARG A 433 -24.96 -16.26 -7.69
CA ARG A 433 -23.91 -15.99 -8.69
C ARG A 433 -23.57 -14.51 -8.64
N PRO A 434 -22.28 -14.12 -8.47
CA PRO A 434 -21.14 -14.96 -8.07
C PRO A 434 -21.30 -15.56 -6.67
N LYS A 435 -20.60 -16.68 -6.40
CA LYS A 435 -20.46 -17.24 -5.05
C LYS A 435 -19.84 -16.20 -4.11
N VAL A 436 -19.95 -16.39 -2.80
CA VAL A 436 -19.29 -15.53 -1.81
C VAL A 436 -17.79 -15.49 -2.12
N ILE A 437 -17.31 -14.32 -2.56
CA ILE A 437 -15.93 -14.13 -3.03
C ILE A 437 -15.00 -13.75 -1.87
N SER A 438 -15.49 -12.90 -0.97
CA SER A 438 -14.76 -12.42 0.21
C SER A 438 -15.60 -12.65 1.46
N ARG A 439 -14.93 -12.95 2.57
CA ARG A 439 -15.53 -13.03 3.92
C ARG A 439 -15.18 -11.82 4.78
N GLY A 440 -14.47 -10.82 4.25
CA GLY A 440 -14.04 -9.63 4.97
C GLY A 440 -12.68 -9.84 5.61
N GLU A 441 -12.61 -9.66 6.94
CA GLU A 441 -11.38 -9.63 7.73
C GLU A 441 -10.43 -10.80 7.41
N TYR A 442 -9.17 -10.45 7.13
CA TYR A 442 -8.09 -11.41 7.01
C TYR A 442 -7.59 -11.80 8.39
N GLN A 443 -7.56 -13.10 8.69
CA GLN A 443 -6.97 -13.61 9.93
C GLN A 443 -5.44 -13.46 9.85
N GLN A 444 -4.90 -12.54 10.65
CA GLN A 444 -3.47 -12.27 10.71
C GLN A 444 -2.68 -13.45 11.31
N GLN A 445 -3.31 -14.24 12.17
CA GLN A 445 -2.74 -15.47 12.73
C GLN A 445 -2.98 -16.65 11.80
N ALA A 446 -1.97 -17.48 11.59
CA ALA A 446 -2.19 -18.84 11.08
C ALA A 446 -2.44 -19.82 12.24
N GLY A 447 -3.42 -19.51 13.10
CA GLY A 447 -3.79 -20.35 14.25
C GLY A 447 -2.64 -20.64 15.25
N PRO A 448 -2.95 -21.31 16.38
CA PRO A 448 -1.93 -21.76 17.31
C PRO A 448 -1.24 -23.01 16.70
N GLY A 449 -0.08 -22.81 16.09
CA GLY A 449 0.63 -23.87 15.39
C GLY A 449 2.09 -23.58 15.10
N PHE A 450 2.83 -22.96 16.03
CA PHE A 450 4.26 -23.20 16.32
C PHE A 450 4.75 -22.25 17.42
N THR A 451 4.22 -22.37 18.63
CA THR A 451 4.88 -21.95 19.88
C THR A 451 3.99 -22.34 21.06
N THR A 452 4.59 -23.00 22.05
CA THR A 452 4.01 -23.50 23.30
C THR A 452 3.09 -24.73 23.16
N MET A 453 3.63 -25.89 23.57
CA MET A 453 2.80 -27.02 24.01
C MET A 453 2.01 -26.57 25.26
N PRO A 454 0.69 -26.74 25.31
CA PRO A 454 -0.02 -26.88 26.56
C PRO A 454 0.07 -28.35 26.98
N ALA A 455 0.69 -28.59 28.14
CA ALA A 455 0.53 -29.85 28.84
C ALA A 455 -0.93 -29.97 29.30
N ASP A 456 -1.50 -31.14 29.02
CA ASP A 456 -2.60 -31.78 29.74
C ASP A 456 -3.98 -31.08 29.72
N GLU A 457 -4.86 -31.57 28.84
CA GLU A 457 -6.25 -31.88 29.19
C GLU A 457 -6.84 -32.75 28.08
N GLY A 458 -6.96 -34.04 28.35
CA GLY A 458 -7.61 -34.99 27.45
C GLY A 458 -9.13 -34.78 27.42
N MET A 459 -9.74 -35.00 26.25
CA MET A 459 -11.13 -35.46 26.07
C MET A 459 -11.34 -35.87 24.59
N PRO A 460 -12.37 -36.69 24.30
CA PRO A 460 -12.19 -37.95 23.59
C PRO A 460 -12.34 -37.85 22.07
N MET A 461 -11.70 -38.82 21.42
CA MET A 461 -11.87 -39.18 20.02
C MET A 461 -13.34 -39.55 19.75
N ASP A 462 -13.98 -38.85 18.82
CA ASP A 462 -15.10 -39.41 18.06
C ASP A 462 -14.81 -39.28 16.57
N GLY A 463 -14.76 -40.43 15.91
CA GLY A 463 -14.24 -40.60 14.58
C GLY A 463 -15.34 -40.45 13.53
N THR A 464 -15.21 -39.46 12.65
CA THR A 464 -15.57 -39.59 11.22
C THR A 464 -15.10 -38.35 10.45
N MET A 465 -13.86 -38.39 9.95
CA MET A 465 -13.43 -37.54 8.85
C MET A 465 -13.01 -38.49 7.73
N MET A 466 -13.98 -38.81 6.88
CA MET A 466 -13.77 -39.55 5.64
C MET A 466 -12.85 -38.71 4.75
N PHE A 467 -11.58 -39.13 4.62
CA PHE A 467 -10.71 -38.68 3.55
C PHE A 467 -11.16 -39.38 2.26
N GLU A 468 -11.77 -38.66 1.34
CA GLU A 468 -11.95 -39.12 -0.03
C GLU A 468 -10.67 -38.78 -0.81
N GLU A 469 -9.84 -39.81 -1.00
CA GLU A 469 -8.62 -39.78 -1.79
C GLU A 469 -8.97 -39.73 -3.28
N ILE A 470 -8.71 -38.60 -3.94
CA ILE A 470 -8.89 -38.46 -5.39
C ILE A 470 -7.70 -39.12 -6.08
N ASN A 471 -7.91 -40.33 -6.59
CA ASN A 471 -6.98 -41.05 -7.45
C ASN A 471 -7.13 -40.55 -8.91
N PRO A 472 -6.06 -40.18 -9.64
CA PRO A 472 -6.16 -39.80 -11.04
C PRO A 472 -6.35 -41.03 -11.96
N PRO A 473 -7.14 -40.95 -13.04
CA PRO A 473 -7.43 -42.11 -13.89
C PRO A 473 -6.22 -42.45 -14.78
N LEU A 474 -5.86 -43.75 -14.82
CA LEU A 474 -4.99 -44.34 -15.84
C LEU A 474 -5.85 -44.87 -17.01
N PRO A 475 -5.35 -44.84 -18.26
CA PRO A 475 -6.08 -45.29 -19.43
C PRO A 475 -6.09 -46.83 -19.54
N GLU A 476 -7.25 -47.39 -19.84
CA GLU A 476 -7.46 -48.82 -20.05
C GLU A 476 -7.20 -49.22 -21.51
N GLY A 477 -6.37 -50.25 -21.72
CA GLY A 477 -6.08 -50.83 -23.03
C GLY A 477 -4.94 -51.86 -22.95
N ALA A 478 -5.31 -53.12 -22.71
CA ALA A 478 -4.45 -54.24 -22.34
C ALA A 478 -3.41 -54.70 -23.39
N SER A 479 -2.28 -55.24 -22.93
CA SER A 479 -2.01 -56.69 -23.02
C SER A 479 -0.66 -57.08 -22.39
N THR A 480 -0.69 -58.26 -21.78
CA THR A 480 0.35 -59.00 -21.06
C THR A 480 1.52 -59.44 -21.95
N THR A 481 2.74 -59.49 -21.42
CA THR A 481 3.67 -60.66 -21.49
C THR A 481 4.89 -60.37 -20.60
N GLY A 482 5.27 -61.34 -19.77
CA GLY A 482 6.37 -61.24 -18.80
C GLY A 482 7.77 -61.30 -19.40
N GLY A 483 8.77 -61.04 -18.55
CA GLY A 483 10.17 -61.23 -18.89
C GLY A 483 11.14 -60.53 -17.94
N SER A 484 11.82 -61.33 -17.14
CA SER A 484 12.99 -61.05 -16.30
C SER A 484 14.07 -60.14 -16.89
N GLY A 485 14.77 -59.39 -16.03
CA GLY A 485 16.10 -58.84 -16.35
C GLY A 485 16.64 -57.86 -15.31
N ALA A 486 17.57 -58.34 -14.48
CA ALA A 486 18.45 -57.55 -13.60
C ALA A 486 19.46 -56.69 -14.39
N TYR A 487 20.09 -55.70 -13.73
CA TYR A 487 21.48 -55.15 -13.84
C TYR A 487 21.47 -53.74 -13.19
N SER A 488 21.99 -53.54 -11.97
CA SER A 488 23.39 -53.43 -11.50
C SER A 488 24.03 -52.05 -11.68
N ALA A 489 24.69 -51.61 -10.61
CA ALA A 489 25.34 -50.32 -10.36
C ALA A 489 26.72 -50.13 -11.01
N GLY A 490 27.25 -48.89 -10.92
CA GLY A 490 28.67 -48.51 -11.10
C GLY A 490 28.82 -47.22 -11.94
N ALA A 491 29.30 -46.06 -11.44
CA ALA A 491 30.63 -45.67 -10.91
C ALA A 491 31.44 -44.79 -11.91
N ILE A 492 31.62 -43.50 -11.53
CA ILE A 492 32.81 -42.61 -11.57
C ILE A 492 33.74 -42.54 -12.84
N GLY A 493 33.68 -41.38 -13.54
CA GLY A 493 34.78 -40.51 -14.06
C GLY A 493 35.65 -40.92 -15.28
N PRO A 494 36.51 -40.04 -15.87
CA PRO A 494 36.42 -38.59 -16.13
C PRO A 494 36.93 -38.11 -17.54
N ARG A 495 36.79 -36.78 -17.83
CA ARG A 495 37.57 -35.89 -18.75
C ARG A 495 37.44 -35.97 -20.30
N LEU A 496 36.95 -34.89 -20.95
CA LEU A 496 37.69 -33.81 -21.67
C LEU A 496 36.91 -33.12 -22.83
N SER A 497 36.89 -31.79 -22.78
CA SER A 497 37.01 -30.76 -23.84
C SER A 497 36.15 -30.77 -25.11
N GLY A 498 35.41 -29.68 -25.33
CA GLY A 498 34.83 -29.28 -26.63
C GLY A 498 33.99 -28.00 -26.53
N ALA A 499 34.45 -26.93 -27.16
CA ALA A 499 33.97 -25.55 -27.02
C ALA A 499 32.60 -25.22 -27.64
N ALA A 500 31.84 -24.31 -27.01
CA ALA A 500 30.82 -23.47 -27.67
C ALA A 500 30.50 -22.22 -26.83
N ARG A 501 30.17 -21.11 -27.52
CA ARG A 501 30.24 -19.69 -27.15
C ARG A 501 29.12 -19.20 -26.21
N PRO A 502 29.32 -18.09 -25.45
CA PRO A 502 28.31 -17.52 -24.55
C PRO A 502 27.23 -16.72 -25.30
N ARG A 503 26.00 -16.78 -24.80
CA ARG A 503 24.84 -15.99 -25.27
C ARG A 503 24.77 -14.66 -24.51
N ASP A 504 24.65 -13.59 -25.27
CA ASP A 504 24.60 -12.20 -24.81
C ASP A 504 23.32 -11.88 -24.02
N THR A 505 23.51 -11.25 -22.87
CA THR A 505 22.49 -10.67 -22.00
C THR A 505 22.11 -9.25 -22.45
N ILE A 506 20.82 -8.94 -22.34
CA ILE A 506 20.09 -7.72 -22.77
C ILE A 506 20.59 -6.39 -22.13
N ALA A 507 21.65 -6.41 -21.33
CA ALA A 507 22.18 -5.23 -20.63
C ALA A 507 23.04 -4.28 -21.49
N GLN A 508 23.40 -4.64 -22.73
CA GLN A 508 24.27 -3.81 -23.59
C GLN A 508 23.54 -2.87 -24.56
N LYS A 509 22.19 -2.93 -24.64
CA LYS A 509 21.43 -2.09 -25.60
C LYS A 509 20.92 -0.76 -25.03
N ALA A 510 21.17 -0.48 -23.75
CA ALA A 510 20.73 0.76 -23.08
C ALA A 510 21.81 1.86 -23.00
N ALA A 511 23.06 1.57 -23.38
CA ALA A 511 24.18 2.52 -23.24
C ALA A 511 24.60 3.23 -24.54
N ALA A 512 23.85 3.08 -25.64
CA ALA A 512 24.20 3.64 -26.95
C ALA A 512 23.36 4.87 -27.38
N LEU A 513 22.62 5.50 -26.47
CA LEU A 513 21.72 6.63 -26.81
C LEU A 513 22.14 7.99 -26.24
N PHE A 514 23.28 8.11 -25.54
CA PHE A 514 23.72 9.40 -24.98
C PHE A 514 25.24 9.60 -25.09
N ASN A 515 25.61 10.44 -26.06
CA ASN A 515 26.89 11.17 -26.35
C ASN A 515 27.25 10.96 -27.83
N ALA A 516 27.55 11.91 -28.72
CA ALA A 516 27.74 13.38 -28.80
C ALA A 516 28.11 13.68 -30.31
N PRO A 517 28.61 14.85 -30.80
CA PRO A 517 28.36 16.28 -30.59
C PRO A 517 27.94 17.03 -31.91
N ALA A 518 27.95 18.37 -31.87
CA ALA A 518 27.44 19.35 -32.84
C ALA A 518 28.23 19.58 -34.16
N SER A 519 27.53 20.05 -35.22
CA SER A 519 27.86 21.22 -36.08
C SER A 519 27.11 21.23 -37.43
N GLY A 520 26.71 22.43 -37.90
CA GLY A 520 26.76 22.83 -39.32
C GLY A 520 25.48 22.86 -40.18
N ASP A 521 24.90 24.04 -40.33
CA ASP A 521 24.24 24.67 -41.50
C ASP A 521 23.53 23.82 -42.58
N ALA A 522 22.22 24.09 -42.76
CA ALA A 522 21.63 24.36 -44.08
C ALA A 522 20.21 24.95 -43.95
N SER A 523 20.04 26.15 -44.48
CA SER A 523 18.80 26.87 -44.75
C SER A 523 17.84 26.10 -45.68
N PHE A 524 16.52 26.14 -45.44
CA PHE A 524 15.52 26.37 -46.49
C PHE A 524 14.17 26.86 -45.91
N ALA A 525 13.80 28.04 -46.40
CA ALA A 525 12.54 28.79 -46.41
C ALA A 525 11.26 28.21 -45.77
N ALA A 526 10.66 29.01 -44.89
CA ALA A 526 9.23 29.00 -44.58
C ALA A 526 8.66 30.43 -44.61
N THR A 527 7.50 30.61 -45.26
CA THR A 527 6.63 31.79 -45.17
C THR A 527 5.17 31.30 -45.09
N PRO A 528 4.19 32.11 -44.63
CA PRO A 528 3.62 31.93 -43.29
C PRO A 528 2.09 31.76 -43.31
N SER A 529 1.49 31.34 -42.19
CA SER A 529 0.08 31.64 -41.90
C SER A 529 -0.15 31.82 -40.40
N GLN A 530 -1.09 32.71 -40.09
CA GLN A 530 -1.23 33.51 -38.87
C GLN A 530 -1.70 32.77 -37.61
N PRO A 531 -1.50 33.37 -36.40
CA PRO A 531 -1.87 32.79 -35.12
C PRO A 531 -3.29 33.15 -34.66
N VAL A 532 -3.96 32.19 -34.02
CA VAL A 532 -5.23 32.37 -33.28
C VAL A 532 -4.92 32.58 -31.80
N ALA A 533 -5.57 33.58 -31.22
CA ALA A 533 -5.41 34.06 -29.85
C ALA A 533 -5.98 33.11 -28.78
N ALA A 534 -5.30 33.04 -27.64
CA ALA A 534 -5.81 32.55 -26.36
C ALA A 534 -5.89 33.73 -25.37
N PRO A 535 -6.94 33.84 -24.53
CA PRO A 535 -7.04 34.93 -23.56
C PRO A 535 -6.23 34.63 -22.30
N GLY A 536 -5.41 35.59 -21.90
CA GLY A 536 -4.55 35.55 -20.73
C GLY A 536 -5.25 35.96 -19.43
N VAL A 537 -4.72 35.43 -18.33
CA VAL A 537 -4.98 35.85 -16.95
C VAL A 537 -3.79 36.68 -16.50
N GLN A 538 -4.03 37.88 -15.97
CA GLN A 538 -3.05 38.72 -15.28
C GLN A 538 -3.75 39.64 -14.24
N PRO A 539 -3.00 40.20 -13.26
CA PRO A 539 -3.20 39.97 -11.82
C PRO A 539 -3.96 41.07 -11.05
N VAL A 540 -4.33 40.75 -9.81
CA VAL A 540 -5.03 41.62 -8.84
C VAL A 540 -4.04 42.57 -8.15
N ASN A 541 -4.37 43.87 -8.17
CA ASN A 541 -3.71 44.94 -7.44
C ASN A 541 -4.61 45.38 -6.25
N TYR A 542 -4.02 45.61 -5.08
CA TYR A 542 -4.70 46.14 -3.89
C TYR A 542 -4.43 47.63 -3.79
N ASP A 543 -5.47 48.47 -3.69
CA ASP A 543 -5.39 49.83 -3.17
C ASP A 543 -6.75 50.27 -2.55
N ALA A 544 -6.68 51.23 -1.63
CA ALA A 544 -7.53 51.37 -0.44
C ALA A 544 -8.62 52.48 -0.49
N GLU A 545 -9.67 52.30 0.35
CA GLU A 545 -10.51 53.28 1.12
C GLU A 545 -11.35 54.38 0.40
N PRO A 546 -12.31 55.10 1.08
CA PRO A 546 -13.43 54.69 1.95
C PRO A 546 -14.77 55.48 1.67
N ALA A 547 -15.77 55.40 2.59
CA ALA A 547 -17.00 56.22 2.76
C ALA A 547 -18.22 55.87 1.87
N THR A 548 -19.51 55.89 2.26
CA THR A 548 -20.28 56.37 3.43
C THR A 548 -21.75 55.86 3.32
N GLU A 549 -22.42 55.69 4.47
CA GLU A 549 -23.86 55.43 4.76
C GLU A 549 -24.87 56.42 4.08
N PRO A 550 -26.25 56.27 4.10
CA PRO A 550 -27.06 55.80 5.24
C PRO A 550 -28.50 55.19 5.04
N ALA A 551 -29.06 54.79 6.20
CA ALA A 551 -30.44 54.96 6.71
C ALA A 551 -31.59 53.96 6.43
N GLY A 552 -32.03 53.33 7.54
CA GLY A 552 -33.45 53.14 7.94
C GLY A 552 -33.96 51.69 7.98
N VAL A 553 -34.76 51.17 8.94
CA VAL A 553 -35.41 51.62 10.18
C VAL A 553 -35.77 50.35 11.00
N GLN A 554 -35.58 50.41 12.35
CA GLN A 554 -36.28 49.76 13.52
C GLN A 554 -37.31 48.62 13.32
N ALA A 555 -37.65 47.72 14.26
CA ALA A 555 -37.20 47.26 15.59
C ALA A 555 -38.19 46.17 16.10
N ALA A 556 -37.73 45.26 16.99
CA ALA A 556 -38.44 44.55 18.09
C ALA A 556 -37.71 43.21 18.37
N ALA A 557 -36.82 43.10 19.37
CA ALA A 557 -37.03 42.92 20.81
C ALA A 557 -37.74 41.61 21.21
N ASN A 558 -37.00 40.67 21.82
CA ASN A 558 -37.29 40.10 23.14
C ASN A 558 -36.19 39.15 23.67
N GLU A 559 -35.48 39.68 24.67
CA GLU A 559 -35.02 39.10 25.94
C GLU A 559 -34.59 37.62 26.07
N ALA A 560 -33.35 37.46 26.55
CA ALA A 560 -32.83 36.31 27.29
C ALA A 560 -33.34 36.27 28.75
N PRO A 561 -33.09 35.19 29.50
CA PRO A 561 -32.04 35.32 30.52
C PRO A 561 -31.11 34.11 30.70
N ASN A 562 -29.91 34.45 31.19
CA ASN A 562 -28.80 33.63 31.69
C ASN A 562 -29.15 32.51 32.68
N ALA A 563 -28.39 31.40 32.64
CA ALA A 563 -27.74 30.76 33.81
C ALA A 563 -26.80 29.59 33.40
N PRO A 564 -25.79 29.21 34.22
CA PRO A 564 -24.46 28.81 33.75
C PRO A 564 -24.07 27.32 33.89
N ILE A 565 -22.93 27.00 33.27
CA ILE A 565 -22.23 25.70 33.16
C ILE A 565 -21.52 25.33 34.49
N PRO A 566 -21.62 24.09 35.01
CA PRO A 566 -20.78 23.63 36.11
C PRO A 566 -19.47 22.97 35.62
N LEU A 567 -18.35 23.50 36.08
CA LEU A 567 -17.02 22.88 36.10
C LEU A 567 -16.96 21.85 37.24
N ALA A 568 -16.59 20.60 36.95
CA ALA A 568 -16.31 19.57 37.95
C ALA A 568 -14.81 19.25 37.98
N THR A 569 -14.17 19.59 39.10
CA THR A 569 -12.85 19.08 39.53
C THR A 569 -13.07 17.95 40.55
N PRO A 570 -12.29 16.86 40.52
CA PRO A 570 -12.25 15.93 41.64
C PRO A 570 -11.05 16.21 42.56
N GLN A 571 -11.35 16.60 43.81
CA GLN A 571 -10.41 16.58 44.93
C GLN A 571 -10.24 15.14 45.44
N TRP A 572 -8.99 14.71 45.59
CA TRP A 572 -8.62 13.55 46.40
C TRP A 572 -8.53 13.96 47.87
N LYS A 573 -9.24 13.25 48.76
CA LYS A 573 -9.01 13.27 50.20
C LYS A 573 -8.64 11.88 50.68
N SER A 574 -7.62 11.85 51.52
CA SER A 574 -7.12 10.73 52.28
C SER A 574 -8.16 10.12 53.22
N ARG A 575 -8.18 8.79 53.25
CA ARG A 575 -8.15 7.97 54.46
C ARG A 575 -7.68 6.57 54.11
#